data_AF-A0ABD4BBR8-F1
#
_entry.id   AF-A0ABD4BBR8-F1
#
_cell.length_a   1.000
_cell.length_b   1.000
_cell.length_c   1.000
_cell.angle_alpha   90.00
_cell.angle_beta   90.00
_cell.angle_gamma   90.00
#
_symmetry.space_group_name_H-M   'P 1'
#
loop_
_entity.id
_entity.type
_entity.pdbx_description
1 polymer ?
#
loop_
_entity_poly.entity_id
_entity_poly.type
_entity_poly.pdbx_seq_one_letter_code
_entity_poly.pdbx_strand_id
1 'polypeptide(L)'
;MIDWLTVSQEHDHDLRVVCDVFTLTIDANTNEVLSTRQPRFKHKASHSTSVTIHVQGRKVRVEGNPSRVGRLDNLFGFTSVEQCISVYNSLLREYGLPPFTRCTRVDIRQGASGSKSGDRVADGAKIERIDLTTNVSLGEGNVLAYLRGVSSQRIGHSIGFLYPNGRTVSWTPKGNGQGGRLQYRKAYDKA
;
A
#
# COMPACT_ATOMS: atom_id res chain seq x y z
N MET A 1 -14.83 2.64 -1.41
CA MET A 1 -13.77 3.66 -1.32
C MET A 1 -12.40 2.99 -1.20
N ILE A 2 -11.34 3.68 -1.60
CA ILE A 2 -9.95 3.23 -1.38
C ILE A 2 -9.50 3.73 -0.01
N ASP A 3 -9.27 2.80 0.92
CA ASP A 3 -8.86 3.09 2.31
C ASP A 3 -7.35 2.91 2.52
N TRP A 4 -6.69 2.20 1.61
CA TRP A 4 -5.23 2.07 1.62
C TRP A 4 -4.71 1.91 0.19
N LEU A 5 -3.58 2.55 -0.10
CA LEU A 5 -2.86 2.37 -1.35
C LEU A 5 -1.35 2.33 -1.08
N THR A 6 -0.67 1.33 -1.62
CA THR A 6 0.80 1.27 -1.66
C THR A 6 1.26 1.32 -3.11
N VAL A 7 2.10 2.29 -3.44
CA VAL A 7 2.61 2.53 -4.79
C VAL A 7 4.13 2.69 -4.73
N SER A 8 4.82 2.19 -5.75
CA SER A 8 6.24 2.47 -5.93
C SER A 8 6.60 2.75 -7.38
N GLN A 9 7.70 3.46 -7.61
CA GLN A 9 8.27 3.70 -8.92
C GLN A 9 9.79 3.81 -8.80
N GLU A 10 10.49 3.27 -9.79
CA GLU A 10 11.94 3.37 -9.94
C GLU A 10 12.22 4.38 -11.07
N HIS A 11 13.17 5.28 -10.84
CA HIS A 11 13.56 6.32 -11.79
C HIS A 11 14.92 6.00 -12.43
N ASP A 12 15.26 6.70 -13.50
CA ASP A 12 16.54 6.56 -14.21
C ASP A 12 17.72 7.26 -13.50
N HIS A 13 17.41 8.12 -12.53
CA HIS A 13 18.35 8.88 -11.73
C HIS A 13 18.16 8.63 -10.22
N ASP A 14 19.20 8.91 -9.45
CA ASP A 14 19.14 8.85 -7.99
C ASP A 14 18.28 9.98 -7.43
N LEU A 15 17.40 9.62 -6.50
CA LEU A 15 16.52 10.56 -5.84
C LEU A 15 17.23 11.24 -4.68
N ARG A 16 16.86 12.50 -4.42
CA ARG A 16 17.41 13.26 -3.31
C ARG A 16 17.09 12.63 -1.94
N VAL A 17 17.98 12.87 -0.98
CA VAL A 17 17.70 12.61 0.43
C VAL A 17 16.66 13.63 0.93
N VAL A 18 15.64 13.13 1.62
CA VAL A 18 14.48 13.89 2.12
C VAL A 18 14.29 13.74 3.64
N CYS A 19 15.15 12.97 4.30
CA CYS A 19 15.20 12.82 5.75
C CYS A 19 16.42 13.55 6.33
N ASP A 20 16.32 13.97 7.59
CA ASP A 20 17.43 14.61 8.31
C ASP A 20 18.59 13.64 8.61
N VAL A 21 18.32 12.33 8.59
CA VAL A 21 19.29 11.27 8.86
C VAL A 21 19.34 10.31 7.67
N PHE A 22 20.55 9.99 7.22
CA PHE A 22 20.81 8.99 6.19
C PHE A 22 22.12 8.25 6.49
N THR A 23 22.28 7.09 5.87
CA THR A 23 23.45 6.22 6.00
C THR A 23 24.14 6.13 4.65
N LEU A 24 25.44 6.39 4.63
CA LEU A 24 26.31 6.13 3.50
C LEU A 24 27.07 4.83 3.74
N THR A 25 27.16 4.00 2.72
CA THR A 25 28.13 2.90 2.67
C THR A 25 29.26 3.35 1.78
N ILE A 26 30.47 3.42 2.33
CA ILE A 26 31.68 3.89 1.64
C ILE A 26 32.65 2.71 1.58
N ASP A 27 33.22 2.47 0.40
CA ASP A 27 34.30 1.51 0.24
C ASP A 27 35.56 2.03 0.96
N ALA A 28 36.08 1.26 1.92
CA ALA A 28 37.20 1.70 2.75
C ALA A 28 38.53 1.82 1.98
N ASN A 29 38.66 1.17 0.82
CA ASN A 29 39.88 1.18 0.02
C ASN A 29 39.83 2.26 -1.06
N THR A 30 38.69 2.44 -1.73
CA THR A 30 38.54 3.39 -2.84
C THR A 30 37.96 4.74 -2.41
N ASN A 31 37.37 4.83 -1.21
CA ASN A 31 36.57 5.97 -0.74
C ASN A 31 35.33 6.26 -1.61
N GLU A 32 34.91 5.33 -2.47
CA GLU A 32 33.72 5.48 -3.28
C GLU A 32 32.45 5.23 -2.46
N VAL A 33 31.40 6.02 -2.73
CA VAL A 33 30.09 5.82 -2.11
C VAL A 33 29.37 4.69 -2.83
N LEU A 34 29.24 3.54 -2.15
CA LEU A 34 28.57 2.35 -2.67
C LEU A 34 27.03 2.44 -2.58
N SER A 35 26.51 3.06 -1.51
CA SER A 35 25.06 3.25 -1.38
C SER A 35 24.68 4.38 -0.42
N THR A 36 23.53 5.01 -0.71
CA THR A 36 22.87 5.98 0.17
C THR A 36 21.50 5.43 0.59
N ARG A 37 21.27 5.31 1.89
CA ARG A 37 20.00 4.83 2.46
C ARG A 37 19.45 5.85 3.43
N GLN A 38 18.14 6.04 3.44
CA GLN A 38 17.45 6.88 4.42
C GLN A 38 16.28 6.11 5.03
N PRO A 39 15.90 6.41 6.29
CA PRO A 39 14.76 5.76 6.91
C PRO A 39 13.47 6.09 6.17
N ARG A 40 12.45 5.25 6.35
CA ARG A 40 11.08 5.64 6.01
C ARG A 40 10.66 6.79 6.93
N PHE A 41 9.93 7.76 6.40
CA PHE A 41 9.39 8.85 7.21
C PHE A 41 7.89 8.97 7.02
N LYS A 42 7.23 9.54 8.02
CA LYS A 42 5.78 9.76 8.02
C LYS A 42 5.49 11.22 7.76
N HIS A 43 4.84 11.52 6.65
CA HIS A 43 4.17 12.79 6.46
C HIS A 43 2.93 12.80 7.36
N LYS A 44 2.92 13.68 8.36
CA LYS A 44 1.76 13.93 9.22
C LYS A 44 1.00 15.13 8.67
N ALA A 45 -0.22 14.91 8.20
CA ALA A 45 -1.12 16.00 7.86
C ALA A 45 -1.84 16.54 9.10
N SER A 46 -2.69 17.54 8.91
CA SER A 46 -3.53 18.20 9.92
C SER A 46 -4.46 17.27 10.73
N HIS A 47 -4.61 16.00 10.32
CA HIS A 47 -5.43 15.01 11.00
C HIS A 47 -4.62 13.74 11.31
N SER A 48 -5.14 12.87 12.20
CA SER A 48 -4.46 11.67 12.73
C SER A 48 -4.07 10.60 11.70
N THR A 49 -4.18 10.89 10.41
CA THR A 49 -3.75 10.01 9.32
C THR A 49 -2.36 10.42 8.83
N SER A 50 -1.44 9.46 8.83
CA SER A 50 -0.11 9.62 8.26
C SER A 50 0.04 8.85 6.95
N VAL A 51 0.77 9.41 6.00
CA VAL A 51 1.30 8.70 4.83
C VAL A 51 2.77 8.42 5.07
N THR A 52 3.23 7.22 4.76
CA THR A 52 4.64 6.83 4.85
C THR A 52 5.28 6.93 3.47
N ILE A 53 6.41 7.63 3.40
CA ILE A 53 7.23 7.76 2.19
C ILE A 53 8.58 7.11 2.46
N HIS A 54 9.08 6.38 1.49
CA HIS A 54 10.36 5.69 1.56
C HIS A 54 11.09 5.84 0.23
N VAL A 55 12.31 6.38 0.30
CA VAL A 55 13.16 6.62 -0.87
C VAL A 55 14.43 5.81 -0.70
N GLN A 56 14.78 5.02 -1.72
CA GLN A 56 15.93 4.13 -1.73
C GLN A 56 16.66 4.25 -3.07
N GLY A 57 17.74 5.03 -3.11
CA GLY A 57 18.44 5.36 -4.36
C GLY A 57 17.47 5.95 -5.38
N ARG A 58 17.15 5.19 -6.42
CA ARG A 58 16.24 5.59 -7.52
C ARG A 58 14.77 5.27 -7.29
N LYS A 59 14.46 4.53 -6.24
CA LYS A 59 13.09 4.05 -5.98
C LYS A 59 12.39 4.91 -4.94
N VAL A 60 11.18 5.37 -5.25
CA VAL A 60 10.25 5.94 -4.27
C VAL A 60 9.09 4.98 -4.03
N ARG A 61 8.67 4.87 -2.77
CA ARG A 61 7.52 4.09 -2.34
C ARG A 61 6.68 4.92 -1.39
N VAL A 62 5.37 4.95 -1.62
CA VAL A 62 4.40 5.68 -0.79
C VAL A 62 3.31 4.70 -0.35
N GLU A 63 2.99 4.69 0.94
CA GLU A 63 1.92 3.87 1.51
C GLU A 63 1.10 4.64 2.54
N GLY A 64 -0.21 4.45 2.51
CA GLY A 64 -1.11 5.13 3.43
C GLY A 64 -2.53 5.22 2.89
N ASN A 65 -3.33 6.05 3.56
CA ASN A 65 -4.71 6.32 3.17
C ASN A 65 -4.80 7.68 2.47
N PRO A 66 -4.84 7.72 1.12
CA PRO A 66 -4.94 8.97 0.37
C PRO A 66 -6.28 9.68 0.62
N SER A 67 -7.34 8.94 0.96
CA SER A 67 -8.66 9.50 1.24
C SER A 67 -8.73 10.32 2.53
N ARG A 68 -7.74 10.19 3.42
CA ARG A 68 -7.72 10.81 4.74
C ARG A 68 -6.66 11.89 4.93
N VAL A 69 -5.55 11.80 4.23
CA VAL A 69 -4.44 12.74 4.40
C VAL A 69 -4.87 14.14 3.94
N GLY A 70 -4.69 15.15 4.80
CA GLY A 70 -4.97 16.56 4.48
C GLY A 70 -6.43 16.92 4.26
N ARG A 71 -7.40 16.11 4.72
CA ARG A 71 -8.84 16.38 4.53
C ARG A 71 -9.62 16.43 5.85
N LEU A 72 -10.40 17.51 6.00
CA LEU A 72 -11.37 17.73 7.08
C LEU A 72 -12.57 16.78 6.95
N ASP A 73 -13.12 16.67 5.73
CA ASP A 73 -14.33 15.88 5.45
C ASP A 73 -13.97 14.50 4.91
N ASN A 74 -13.96 13.52 5.81
CA ASN A 74 -13.64 12.13 5.53
C ASN A 74 -14.87 11.27 5.21
N LEU A 75 -16.01 11.91 4.95
CA LEU A 75 -17.28 11.23 4.74
C LEU A 75 -17.30 10.47 3.39
N PHE A 76 -16.60 11.00 2.39
CA PHE A 76 -16.48 10.40 1.05
C PHE A 76 -15.00 10.23 0.67
N GLY A 77 -14.51 9.00 0.78
CA GLY A 77 -13.18 8.62 0.31
C GLY A 77 -13.11 8.51 -1.22
N PHE A 78 -11.89 8.48 -1.76
CA PHE A 78 -11.68 8.38 -3.20
C PHE A 78 -12.15 7.03 -3.74
N THR A 79 -12.65 7.05 -4.97
CA THR A 79 -13.19 5.88 -5.68
C THR A 79 -12.33 5.46 -6.86
N SER A 80 -11.42 6.33 -7.33
CA SER A 80 -10.46 6.01 -8.39
C SER A 80 -9.01 6.03 -7.91
N VAL A 81 -8.17 5.25 -8.58
CA VAL A 81 -6.73 5.23 -8.34
C VAL A 81 -6.10 6.56 -8.75
N GLU A 82 -6.57 7.17 -9.84
CA GLU A 82 -6.09 8.46 -10.34
C GLU A 82 -6.17 9.57 -9.27
N GLN A 83 -7.30 9.64 -8.55
CA GLN A 83 -7.46 10.60 -7.45
C GLN A 83 -6.44 10.34 -6.33
N CYS A 84 -6.23 9.07 -5.98
CA CYS A 84 -5.26 8.68 -4.97
C CYS A 84 -3.82 9.04 -5.37
N ILE A 85 -3.45 8.78 -6.63
CA ILE A 85 -2.15 9.11 -7.20
C ILE A 85 -1.93 10.62 -7.23
N SER A 86 -2.96 11.42 -7.53
CA SER A 86 -2.86 12.89 -7.50
C SER A 86 -2.50 13.42 -6.11
N VAL A 87 -3.09 12.85 -5.04
CA VAL A 87 -2.74 13.17 -3.66
C VAL A 87 -1.28 12.80 -3.35
N TYR A 88 -0.87 11.58 -3.72
CA TYR A 88 0.52 11.16 -3.52
C TYR A 88 1.51 12.04 -4.29
N ASN A 89 1.20 12.43 -5.53
CA ASN A 89 2.05 13.30 -6.33
C ASN A 89 2.14 14.72 -5.75
N SER A 90 1.07 15.21 -5.11
CA SER A 90 1.10 16.49 -4.41
C SER A 90 2.04 16.43 -3.21
N LEU A 91 1.97 15.36 -2.41
CA LEU A 91 2.90 15.12 -1.30
C LEU A 91 4.35 14.98 -1.77
N LEU A 92 4.60 14.21 -2.83
CA LEU A 92 5.96 14.03 -3.37
C LEU A 92 6.56 15.37 -3.81
N ARG A 93 5.75 16.27 -4.39
CA ARG A 93 6.18 17.62 -4.78
C ARG A 93 6.64 18.45 -3.58
N GLU A 94 6.00 18.34 -2.42
CA GLU A 94 6.41 19.05 -1.20
C GLU A 94 7.84 18.66 -0.77
N TYR A 95 8.26 17.43 -1.05
CA TYR A 95 9.61 16.93 -0.78
C TYR A 95 10.56 17.09 -1.97
N GLY A 96 10.13 17.70 -3.08
CA GLY A 96 10.92 17.82 -4.31
C GLY A 96 11.24 16.46 -4.95
N LEU A 97 10.36 15.48 -4.78
CA LEU A 97 10.46 14.15 -5.40
C LEU A 97 9.65 14.10 -6.70
N PRO A 98 10.08 13.31 -7.70
CA PRO A 98 9.34 13.16 -8.95
C PRO A 98 7.97 12.51 -8.72
N PRO A 99 6.96 12.86 -9.53
CA PRO A 99 5.63 12.27 -9.43
C PRO A 99 5.61 10.83 -9.94
N PHE A 100 4.63 10.06 -9.45
CA PHE A 100 4.23 8.82 -10.08
C PHE A 100 3.63 9.06 -11.47
N THR A 101 4.05 8.26 -12.45
CA THR A 101 3.59 8.33 -13.85
C THR A 101 2.88 7.04 -14.26
N ARG A 102 2.06 7.09 -15.32
CA ARG A 102 1.49 5.88 -15.92
C ARG A 102 2.62 5.06 -16.54
N CYS A 103 2.55 3.73 -16.43
CA CYS A 103 3.47 2.86 -17.15
C CYS A 103 3.22 2.99 -18.66
N THR A 104 4.27 3.26 -19.42
CA THR A 104 4.27 3.25 -20.89
C THR A 104 4.95 2.02 -21.46
N ARG A 105 5.76 1.32 -20.65
CA ARG A 105 6.45 0.09 -21.04
C ARG A 105 6.44 -0.91 -19.88
N VAL A 106 6.37 -2.19 -20.25
CA VAL A 106 6.50 -3.31 -19.31
C VAL A 106 7.45 -4.32 -19.94
N ASP A 107 8.62 -4.43 -19.36
CA ASP A 107 9.67 -5.34 -19.82
C ASP A 107 9.79 -6.54 -18.87
N ILE A 108 10.38 -7.62 -19.36
CA ILE A 108 10.74 -8.78 -18.54
C ILE A 108 12.25 -8.75 -18.37
N ARG A 109 12.74 -8.74 -17.12
CA ARG A 109 14.18 -8.86 -16.86
C ARG A 109 14.68 -10.16 -17.47
N GLN A 110 15.70 -10.05 -18.31
CA GLN A 110 16.48 -11.21 -18.71
C GLN A 110 17.16 -11.75 -17.44
N GLY A 111 16.85 -13.00 -17.09
CA GLY A 111 17.62 -13.68 -16.08
C GLY A 111 19.06 -13.85 -16.57
N ALA A 112 20.06 -13.64 -15.72
CA ALA A 112 21.38 -14.22 -15.93
C ALA A 112 21.20 -15.74 -16.20
N SER A 113 22.02 -16.34 -17.06
CA SER A 113 21.91 -17.77 -17.43
C SER A 113 21.67 -18.65 -16.19
N GLY A 114 20.53 -19.33 -16.13
CA GLY A 114 20.12 -20.18 -15.00
C GLY A 114 19.30 -19.49 -13.88
N SER A 115 19.10 -18.18 -13.91
CA SER A 115 18.19 -17.47 -13.00
C SER A 115 16.76 -17.41 -13.55
N LYS A 116 15.76 -17.44 -12.66
CA LYS A 116 14.34 -17.45 -13.07
C LYS A 116 14.00 -16.20 -13.89
N SER A 117 13.73 -16.39 -15.18
CA SER A 117 13.02 -15.42 -16.00
C SER A 117 11.70 -15.07 -15.33
N GLY A 118 11.38 -13.79 -15.12
CA GLY A 118 10.01 -13.46 -14.68
C GLY A 118 9.77 -12.14 -13.98
N ASP A 119 10.80 -11.41 -13.55
CA ASP A 119 10.56 -10.10 -12.93
C ASP A 119 10.17 -9.08 -13.99
N ARG A 120 8.90 -8.64 -13.93
CA ARG A 120 8.38 -7.56 -14.76
C ARG A 120 8.87 -6.23 -14.21
N VAL A 121 9.48 -5.44 -15.06
CA VAL A 121 9.88 -4.06 -14.79
C VAL A 121 8.95 -3.15 -15.58
N ALA A 122 8.56 -2.04 -14.97
CA ALA A 122 7.79 -1.00 -15.63
C ALA A 122 8.50 0.34 -15.42
N ASP A 123 8.30 1.25 -16.38
CA ASP A 123 8.84 2.61 -16.37
C ASP A 123 7.97 3.62 -15.60
N GLY A 124 6.85 3.14 -15.03
CA GLY A 124 5.89 3.96 -14.29
C GLY A 124 5.51 3.37 -12.94
N ALA A 125 4.42 3.89 -12.39
CA ALA A 125 3.92 3.58 -11.07
C ALA A 125 3.41 2.13 -10.97
N LYS A 126 4.00 1.38 -10.05
CA LYS A 126 3.57 0.02 -9.67
C LYS A 126 2.70 0.08 -8.42
N ILE A 127 1.44 -0.30 -8.56
CA ILE A 127 0.53 -0.51 -7.43
C ILE A 127 0.88 -1.85 -6.79
N GLU A 128 1.31 -1.82 -5.53
CA GLU A 128 1.69 -3.02 -4.77
C GLU A 128 0.55 -3.54 -3.90
N ARG A 129 -0.34 -2.65 -3.42
CA ARG A 129 -1.49 -3.00 -2.60
C ARG A 129 -2.60 -1.96 -2.75
N ILE A 130 -3.84 -2.43 -2.77
CA ILE A 130 -5.05 -1.60 -2.69
C ILE A 130 -6.04 -2.24 -1.72
N ASP A 131 -6.53 -1.47 -0.75
CA ASP A 131 -7.60 -1.89 0.15
C ASP A 131 -8.88 -1.16 -0.21
N LEU A 132 -9.89 -1.92 -0.63
CA LEU A 132 -11.22 -1.43 -0.91
C LEU A 132 -12.11 -1.66 0.31
N THR A 133 -12.78 -0.60 0.74
CA THR A 133 -13.66 -0.63 1.93
C THR A 133 -15.06 -0.14 1.58
N THR A 134 -16.05 -0.80 2.17
CA THR A 134 -17.46 -0.39 2.19
C THR A 134 -17.94 -0.49 3.63
N ASN A 135 -18.53 0.60 4.16
CA ASN A 135 -19.18 0.56 5.46
C ASN A 135 -20.63 0.09 5.28
N VAL A 136 -21.10 -0.74 6.19
CA VAL A 136 -22.50 -1.22 6.24
C VAL A 136 -23.04 -0.87 7.62
N SER A 137 -24.28 -0.35 7.66
CA SER A 137 -24.99 -0.08 8.92
C SER A 137 -26.02 -1.17 9.16
N LEU A 138 -26.20 -1.56 10.41
CA LEU A 138 -27.12 -2.60 10.84
C LEU A 138 -28.02 -2.02 11.94
N GLY A 139 -29.19 -2.63 12.16
CA GLY A 139 -30.01 -2.29 13.33
C GLY A 139 -29.26 -2.57 14.62
N GLU A 140 -29.58 -1.83 15.69
CA GLU A 140 -28.95 -1.98 16.99
C GLU A 140 -28.92 -3.44 17.46
N GLY A 141 -27.81 -3.87 18.06
CA GLY A 141 -27.61 -5.24 18.55
C GLY A 141 -27.37 -6.32 17.48
N ASN A 142 -27.51 -6.01 16.18
CA ASN A 142 -27.45 -7.03 15.12
C ASN A 142 -26.03 -7.33 14.60
N VAL A 143 -25.00 -6.61 15.03
CA VAL A 143 -23.63 -6.73 14.49
C VAL A 143 -23.09 -8.17 14.59
N LEU A 144 -23.18 -8.78 15.78
CA LEU A 144 -22.68 -10.14 15.99
C LEU A 144 -23.51 -11.19 15.23
N ALA A 145 -24.83 -11.01 15.17
CA ALA A 145 -25.72 -11.91 14.43
C ALA A 145 -25.42 -11.86 12.92
N TYR A 146 -25.24 -10.64 12.38
CA TYR A 146 -24.83 -10.43 11.00
C TYR A 146 -23.47 -11.08 10.71
N LEU A 147 -22.45 -10.83 11.55
CA LEU A 147 -21.11 -11.41 11.36
C LEU A 147 -21.13 -12.94 11.40
N ARG A 148 -21.90 -13.56 12.31
CA ARG A 148 -22.12 -15.02 12.31
C ARG A 148 -22.78 -15.47 11.01
N GLY A 149 -23.86 -14.81 10.59
CA GLY A 149 -24.58 -15.14 9.37
C GLY A 149 -23.71 -15.06 8.11
N VAL A 150 -22.95 -13.98 7.92
CA VAL A 150 -22.06 -13.86 6.75
C VAL A 150 -20.88 -14.83 6.83
N SER A 151 -20.40 -15.18 8.03
CA SER A 151 -19.32 -16.16 8.20
C SER A 151 -19.69 -17.58 7.75
N SER A 152 -20.98 -17.93 7.75
CA SER A 152 -21.44 -19.21 7.22
C SER A 152 -21.49 -19.24 5.69
N GLN A 153 -21.32 -18.10 5.02
CA GLN A 153 -21.33 -17.99 3.57
C GLN A 153 -19.92 -18.07 2.99
N ARG A 154 -19.80 -18.66 1.80
CA ARG A 154 -18.55 -18.64 1.01
C ARG A 154 -18.51 -17.44 0.07
N ILE A 155 -17.31 -16.97 -0.25
CA ILE A 155 -17.08 -16.00 -1.32
C ILE A 155 -16.18 -16.65 -2.37
N GLY A 156 -16.79 -17.10 -3.47
CA GLY A 156 -16.14 -18.01 -4.41
C GLY A 156 -15.61 -19.26 -3.70
N HIS A 157 -14.32 -19.56 -3.88
CA HIS A 157 -13.67 -20.69 -3.21
C HIS A 157 -13.20 -20.39 -1.77
N SER A 158 -13.40 -19.17 -1.28
CA SER A 158 -12.94 -18.78 0.07
C SER A 158 -13.98 -19.14 1.13
N ILE A 159 -13.51 -19.79 2.19
CA ILE A 159 -14.30 -20.25 3.32
C ILE A 159 -14.30 -19.17 4.40
N GLY A 160 -15.47 -18.87 4.95
CA GLY A 160 -15.62 -17.93 6.06
C GLY A 160 -14.98 -18.47 7.33
N PHE A 161 -14.23 -17.60 8.01
CA PHE A 161 -13.61 -17.85 9.30
C PHE A 161 -13.99 -16.72 10.26
N LEU A 162 -14.87 -17.02 11.21
CA LEU A 162 -15.25 -16.14 12.30
C LEU A 162 -14.21 -16.26 13.41
N TYR A 163 -13.62 -15.13 13.81
CA TYR A 163 -12.67 -15.10 14.90
C TYR A 163 -13.37 -15.35 16.25
N PRO A 164 -12.65 -15.86 17.28
CA PRO A 164 -13.26 -16.25 18.55
C PRO A 164 -14.08 -15.17 19.27
N ASN A 165 -13.72 -13.89 19.09
CA ASN A 165 -14.46 -12.76 19.66
C ASN A 165 -15.78 -12.44 18.93
N GLY A 166 -16.09 -13.13 17.82
CA GLY A 166 -17.30 -12.92 17.01
C GLY A 166 -17.34 -11.60 16.25
N ARG A 167 -16.28 -10.78 16.30
CA ARG A 167 -16.25 -9.40 15.78
C ARG A 167 -15.50 -9.23 14.46
N THR A 168 -14.85 -10.27 13.98
CA THR A 168 -14.17 -10.26 12.69
C THR A 168 -14.48 -11.55 11.96
N VAL A 169 -14.78 -11.43 10.67
CA VAL A 169 -14.87 -12.52 9.72
C VAL A 169 -13.84 -12.27 8.64
N SER A 170 -13.13 -13.31 8.25
CA SER A 170 -12.30 -13.30 7.05
C SER A 170 -12.67 -14.45 6.14
N TRP A 171 -12.51 -14.26 4.83
CA TRP A 171 -12.72 -15.33 3.86
C TRP A 171 -11.37 -15.73 3.28
N THR A 172 -10.98 -16.98 3.52
CA THR A 172 -9.66 -17.49 3.12
C THR A 172 -9.76 -18.86 2.46
N PRO A 173 -8.77 -19.27 1.63
CA PRO A 173 -8.84 -20.55 0.93
C PRO A 173 -8.93 -21.77 1.86
N LYS A 174 -8.33 -21.67 3.06
CA LYS A 174 -8.29 -22.78 4.04
C LYS A 174 -9.28 -22.61 5.20
N GLY A 175 -10.01 -21.49 5.28
CA GLY A 175 -10.95 -21.24 6.38
C GLY A 175 -10.29 -21.15 7.76
N ASN A 176 -9.04 -20.71 7.83
CA ASN A 176 -8.24 -20.66 9.06
C ASN A 176 -7.78 -19.22 9.42
N GLY A 177 -8.41 -18.21 8.83
CA GLY A 177 -8.07 -16.80 9.03
C GLY A 177 -6.83 -16.30 8.30
N GLN A 178 -5.98 -17.20 7.76
CA GLN A 178 -4.78 -16.82 7.03
C GLN A 178 -5.11 -16.42 5.59
N GLY A 179 -4.84 -15.16 5.25
CA GLY A 179 -5.17 -14.59 3.95
C GLY A 179 -4.48 -15.29 2.77
N GLY A 180 -5.13 -15.24 1.61
CA GLY A 180 -4.51 -15.66 0.35
C GLY A 180 -3.45 -14.67 -0.14
N ARG A 181 -2.59 -15.11 -1.06
CA ARG A 181 -1.47 -14.32 -1.59
C ARG A 181 -1.90 -13.04 -2.33
N LEU A 182 -3.02 -13.08 -3.05
CA LEU A 182 -3.44 -12.00 -3.96
C LEU A 182 -4.66 -11.21 -3.49
N GLN A 183 -5.54 -11.84 -2.73
CA GLN A 183 -6.79 -11.23 -2.26
C GLN A 183 -7.05 -11.66 -0.83
N TYR A 184 -7.41 -10.68 0.00
CA TYR A 184 -7.85 -10.88 1.37
C TYR A 184 -9.14 -10.12 1.59
N ARG A 185 -10.17 -10.81 2.07
CA ARG A 185 -11.50 -10.24 2.32
C ARG A 185 -11.82 -10.36 3.80
N LYS A 186 -12.33 -9.29 4.39
CA LYS A 186 -12.78 -9.28 5.78
C LYS A 186 -14.00 -8.38 5.97
N ALA A 187 -14.79 -8.72 6.97
CA ALA A 187 -15.84 -7.89 7.55
C ALA A 187 -15.59 -7.86 9.06
N TYR A 188 -15.73 -6.70 9.69
CA TYR A 188 -15.46 -6.58 11.11
C TYR A 188 -16.33 -5.49 11.73
N ASP A 189 -16.56 -5.64 13.03
CA ASP A 189 -17.17 -4.62 13.86
C ASP A 189 -16.19 -3.43 13.97
N LYS A 190 -16.62 -2.27 13.47
CA LYS A 190 -15.79 -1.06 13.38
C LYS A 190 -15.91 -0.18 14.63
N ALA A 191 -16.89 -0.47 15.50
CA ALA A 191 -17.15 0.28 16.73
C ALA A 191 -16.16 -0.07 17.85
#